data_AF-A0A7X1J9T4-F1
#
_entry.id   AF-A0A7X1J9T4-F1
#
_cell.length_a   1.000
_cell.length_b   1.000
_cell.length_c   1.000
_cell.angle_alpha   90.00
_cell.angle_beta   90.00
_cell.angle_gamma   90.00
#
_symmetry.space_group_name_H-M   'P 1'
#
loop_
_entity.id
_entity.type
_entity.pdbx_description
1 polymer ?
#
loop_
_entity_poly.entity_id
_entity_poly.type
_entity_poly.pdbx_seq_one_letter_code
_entity_poly.pdbx_strand_id
1 'polypeptide(L)'
;MGVVVVRDTRLVQTAVIGDEHSDVPVVLPTEAIELDGFRHVHAHDTFWCGLLLGGCGAQLAHKLYVDRQCHFQHFPQVNGAPHACRRPKVGESSADHLYVKAAMSRSLLDHGLVGRFAFPPPIGSLLDLDLDLDGGVALRVHMDGTVPPDWEDDRIPVLGPGVVPEPGVFSRCPYVYRVRCESSRASRQVWIGTQSLAHPTEWVPLADCSWTDDGLITPAANEILRDRPSATAPPTDGHRAGALPENVTRFIRGLEAAQRTGTVEHVRRLCDGSGPFLETLAPAIRADAEQALAEARTWLAGHEDYQQRVFADLAQAVSEKRAWDVRSQLQTAAALTRRGASPAEQRVLTAARNFLRYQDHLPEPGSARPVLHPLLAPRPKRRRTPKAVPRPQQAPAEKKEKGKKEPNTARTERRERSAAVRQARATLNRLQKGSPLPADEQRKLTDELATAVQTAGDWLSTGERQQARSWIKKTSQAKKQSQARDRQGRRELPPHVLESAAAAVRGALKKTAREQTTTTWSRLKQQLGSALPHMTLADRVEVLTLVDQATPADQALLSSLVAAGDPDMMTSYRKVAAALGLDVPADDNDLRDILEADVQQVHQHWRRQ
;
A
#
# COMPACT_ATOMS: atom_id res chain seq x y z
N MET A 1 18.20 -2.28 33.20
CA MET A 1 17.09 -3.26 33.16
C MET A 1 15.89 -2.55 32.53
N GLY A 2 15.66 -2.76 31.24
CA GLY A 2 14.54 -2.14 30.53
C GLY A 2 13.25 -2.84 30.94
N VAL A 3 12.32 -2.09 31.54
CA VAL A 3 10.96 -2.57 31.78
C VAL A 3 10.33 -2.74 30.40
N VAL A 4 10.12 -3.98 29.97
CA VAL A 4 9.29 -4.28 28.80
C VAL A 4 7.87 -3.88 29.18
N VAL A 5 7.45 -2.68 28.79
CA VAL A 5 6.06 -2.24 28.92
C VAL A 5 5.25 -3.06 27.92
N VAL A 6 4.59 -4.11 28.42
CA VAL A 6 3.63 -4.89 27.64
C VAL A 6 2.54 -3.94 27.13
N ARG A 7 2.42 -3.79 25.80
CA ARG A 7 1.41 -2.92 25.17
C ARG A 7 0.01 -3.49 25.41
N ASP A 8 -0.83 -2.74 26.13
CA ASP A 8 -2.24 -3.04 26.33
C ASP A 8 -3.05 -2.56 25.11
N THR A 9 -3.43 -3.52 24.26
CA THR A 9 -4.17 -3.27 23.02
C THR A 9 -5.65 -2.91 23.23
N ARG A 10 -6.11 -2.82 24.49
CA ARG A 10 -7.48 -2.38 24.85
C ARG A 10 -7.58 -0.87 25.07
N LEU A 11 -6.44 -0.17 25.11
CA LEU A 11 -6.40 1.27 25.30
C LEU A 11 -6.51 2.00 23.96
N VAL A 12 -7.19 3.13 23.95
CA VAL A 12 -7.36 3.96 22.75
C VAL A 12 -6.02 4.59 22.38
N GLN A 13 -5.39 4.09 21.32
CA GLN A 13 -4.09 4.57 20.85
C GLN A 13 -4.20 5.54 19.67
N THR A 14 -5.38 5.67 19.08
CA THR A 14 -5.60 6.47 17.87
C THR A 14 -6.73 7.46 18.03
N ALA A 15 -6.57 8.62 17.40
CA ALA A 15 -7.55 9.70 17.34
C ALA A 15 -7.50 10.34 15.94
N VAL A 16 -8.41 11.29 15.71
CA VAL A 16 -8.33 12.23 14.58
C VAL A 16 -8.12 13.65 15.10
N ILE A 17 -7.44 14.48 14.31
CA ILE A 17 -7.11 15.88 14.67
C ILE A 17 -8.19 16.84 14.17
N GLY A 18 -8.59 17.81 14.99
CA GLY A 18 -9.48 18.91 14.60
C GLY A 18 -10.90 18.74 15.10
N ASP A 19 -11.63 17.77 14.54
CA ASP A 19 -13.03 17.45 14.86
C ASP A 19 -13.34 15.95 14.67
N GLU A 20 -14.55 15.53 15.01
CA GLU A 20 -14.99 14.13 14.94
C GLU A 20 -15.19 13.56 13.52
N HIS A 21 -15.30 14.40 12.49
CA HIS A 21 -15.46 14.03 11.08
C HIS A 21 -14.13 14.05 10.31
N SER A 22 -13.08 14.59 10.92
CA SER A 22 -11.73 14.64 10.36
C SER A 22 -11.21 13.27 9.94
N ASP A 23 -10.46 13.27 8.84
CA ASP A 23 -9.77 12.11 8.28
C ASP A 23 -8.25 12.14 8.54
N VAL A 24 -7.78 13.09 9.36
CA VAL A 24 -6.36 13.27 9.70
C VAL A 24 -6.05 12.40 10.93
N PRO A 25 -5.44 11.22 10.77
CA PRO A 25 -5.22 10.31 11.88
C PRO A 25 -4.02 10.74 12.71
N VAL A 26 -4.05 10.36 13.98
CA VAL A 26 -2.90 10.49 14.88
C VAL A 26 -2.81 9.28 15.80
N VAL A 27 -1.58 8.81 16.04
CA VAL A 27 -1.27 7.74 16.98
C VAL A 27 -0.55 8.33 18.18
N LEU A 28 -1.06 8.06 19.39
CA LEU A 28 -0.40 8.50 20.60
C LEU A 28 0.84 7.62 20.86
N PRO A 29 2.02 8.22 21.12
CA PRO A 29 3.16 7.44 21.55
C PRO A 29 2.89 6.73 22.87
N THR A 30 3.36 5.49 22.98
CA THR A 30 3.13 4.64 24.15
C THR A 30 4.04 5.00 25.32
N GLU A 31 5.20 5.59 25.03
CA GLU A 31 6.24 5.94 25.99
C GLU A 31 6.11 7.40 26.45
N ALA A 32 6.33 7.64 27.75
CA ALA A 32 6.22 8.96 28.37
C ALA A 32 7.12 10.01 27.70
N ILE A 33 8.36 9.64 27.36
CA ILE A 33 9.34 10.56 26.76
C ILE A 33 8.94 10.97 25.34
N GLU A 34 8.35 10.06 24.57
CA GLU A 34 7.85 10.35 23.23
C GLU A 34 6.55 11.15 23.29
N LEU A 35 5.72 10.94 24.31
CA LEU A 35 4.50 11.71 24.55
C LEU A 35 4.80 13.19 24.84
N ASP A 36 5.88 13.51 25.57
CA ASP A 36 6.25 14.92 25.78
C ASP A 36 6.61 15.63 24.47
N GLY A 37 7.32 14.93 23.57
CA GLY A 37 7.59 15.42 22.21
C GLY A 37 6.31 15.59 21.40
N PHE A 38 5.41 14.61 21.46
CA PHE A 38 4.09 14.66 20.82
C PHE A 38 3.26 15.86 21.28
N ARG A 39 3.20 16.12 22.59
CA ARG A 39 2.45 17.27 23.16
C ARG A 39 3.00 18.61 22.68
N HIS A 40 4.31 18.69 22.44
CA HIS A 40 4.92 19.90 21.91
C HIS A 40 4.55 20.12 20.43
N VAL A 41 4.58 19.06 19.62
CA VAL A 41 4.20 19.12 18.20
C VAL A 41 2.72 19.45 18.03
N HIS A 42 1.87 18.88 18.88
CA HIS A 42 0.41 19.00 18.80
C HIS A 42 -0.18 19.93 19.89
N ALA A 43 0.56 20.98 20.28
CA ALA A 43 0.16 21.85 21.40
C ALA A 43 -1.15 22.62 21.16
N HIS A 44 -1.53 22.79 19.88
CA HIS A 44 -2.71 23.53 19.45
C HIS A 44 -3.79 22.63 18.83
N ASP A 45 -3.55 21.33 18.78
CA ASP A 45 -4.45 20.38 18.15
C ASP A 45 -5.45 19.84 19.18
N THR A 46 -6.67 19.58 18.69
CA THR A 46 -7.71 18.86 19.42
C THR A 46 -7.78 17.43 18.90
N PHE A 47 -8.01 16.48 19.80
CA PHE A 47 -8.07 15.05 19.47
C PHE A 47 -9.49 14.53 19.66
N TRP A 48 -9.95 13.70 18.73
CA TRP A 48 -11.32 13.20 18.74
C TRP A 48 -11.37 11.69 18.50
N CYS A 49 -12.34 11.04 19.14
CA CYS A 49 -12.70 9.66 18.88
C CYS A 49 -13.50 9.59 17.57
N GLY A 50 -12.81 9.79 16.44
CA GLY A 50 -13.42 10.08 15.14
C GLY A 50 -14.41 9.04 14.64
N LEU A 51 -15.39 9.48 13.86
CA LEU A 51 -16.42 8.61 13.29
C LEU A 51 -15.83 7.65 12.24
N LEU A 52 -14.87 8.13 11.43
CA LEU A 52 -14.13 7.30 10.48
C LEU A 52 -13.21 6.27 11.17
N LEU A 53 -13.04 6.34 12.48
CA LEU A 53 -12.34 5.32 13.28
C LEU A 53 -13.29 4.28 13.89
N GLY A 54 -14.59 4.34 13.56
CA GLY A 54 -15.65 3.62 14.27
C GLY A 54 -15.84 4.12 15.71
N GLY A 55 -15.43 5.37 15.98
CA GLY A 55 -15.50 6.01 17.29
C GLY A 55 -16.86 6.65 17.59
N CYS A 56 -16.99 7.25 18.77
CA CYS A 56 -18.24 7.85 19.24
C CYS A 56 -18.35 9.36 19.01
N GLY A 57 -17.35 9.97 18.38
CA GLY A 57 -17.28 11.41 18.11
C GLY A 57 -16.94 12.28 19.31
N ALA A 58 -16.65 11.71 20.49
CA ALA A 58 -16.31 12.51 21.66
C ALA A 58 -14.84 12.93 21.67
N GLN A 59 -14.56 14.11 22.21
CA GLN A 59 -13.22 14.64 22.35
C GLN A 59 -12.37 13.78 23.30
N LEU A 60 -11.08 13.66 22.99
CA LEU A 60 -10.09 12.87 23.70
C LEU A 60 -9.03 13.76 24.33
N ALA A 61 -8.57 13.37 25.52
CA ALA A 61 -7.39 13.88 26.19
C ALA A 61 -6.29 12.81 26.19
N HIS A 62 -5.04 13.21 25.96
CA HIS A 62 -3.90 12.31 26.15
C HIS A 62 -3.57 12.15 27.64
N LYS A 63 -3.29 10.91 28.06
CA LYS A 63 -2.89 10.60 29.44
C LYS A 63 -1.44 10.17 29.48
N LEU A 64 -0.62 10.98 30.17
CA LEU A 64 0.77 10.67 30.46
C LEU A 64 0.84 9.69 31.64
N TYR A 65 1.42 8.52 31.38
CA TYR A 65 1.75 7.52 32.37
C TYR A 65 3.25 7.23 32.30
N VAL A 66 3.88 7.08 33.47
CA VAL A 66 5.31 6.73 33.58
C VAL A 66 5.51 5.27 33.98
N ASP A 67 4.46 4.63 34.48
CA ASP A 67 4.41 3.24 34.95
C ASP A 67 3.57 2.33 34.04
N ARG A 68 2.83 2.90 33.08
CA ARG A 68 1.91 2.21 32.16
C ARG A 68 1.91 2.89 30.79
N GLN A 69 1.26 2.25 29.83
CA GLN A 69 1.13 2.77 28.47
C GLN A 69 0.33 4.08 28.44
N CYS A 70 0.91 5.10 27.82
CA CYS A 70 0.19 6.33 27.48
C CYS A 70 -0.93 6.00 26.47
N HIS A 71 -2.09 6.62 26.64
CA HIS A 71 -3.25 6.41 25.78
C HIS A 71 -4.18 7.62 25.78
N PHE A 72 -5.10 7.67 24.81
CA PHE A 72 -6.19 8.63 24.80
C PHE A 72 -7.31 8.19 25.73
N GLN A 73 -7.92 9.16 26.41
CA GLN A 73 -9.10 8.98 27.24
C GLN A 73 -10.16 10.02 26.86
N HIS A 74 -11.42 9.62 26.78
CA HIS A 74 -12.53 10.55 26.57
C HIS A 74 -12.61 11.59 27.69
N PHE A 75 -12.93 12.84 27.31
CA PHE A 75 -13.34 13.82 28.30
C PHE A 75 -14.61 13.34 29.04
N PRO A 76 -14.79 13.69 30.32
CA PRO A 76 -16.02 13.40 31.05
C PRO A 76 -17.22 14.08 30.36
N GLN A 77 -18.38 13.43 30.39
CA GLN A 77 -19.63 14.06 29.94
C GLN A 77 -20.00 15.23 30.86
N VAL A 78 -20.90 16.11 30.40
CA VAL A 78 -21.40 17.29 31.16
C VAL A 78 -22.00 16.90 32.52
N ASN A 79 -22.55 15.68 32.64
CA ASN A 79 -23.09 15.10 33.86
C ASN A 79 -22.03 14.35 34.72
N GLY A 80 -20.75 14.39 34.35
CA GLY A 80 -19.67 13.67 35.00
C GLY A 80 -19.61 12.16 34.73
N ALA A 81 -20.52 11.62 33.91
CA ALA A 81 -20.53 10.21 33.57
C ALA A 81 -19.39 9.85 32.60
N PRO A 82 -18.80 8.64 32.72
CA PRO A 82 -17.82 8.15 31.76
C PRO A 82 -18.47 7.88 30.40
N HIS A 83 -17.78 8.26 29.32
CA HIS A 83 -18.24 8.00 27.95
C HIS A 83 -18.26 6.49 27.66
N ALA A 84 -19.43 5.95 27.35
CA ALA A 84 -19.59 4.57 26.89
C ALA A 84 -19.26 4.47 25.38
N CYS A 85 -17.96 4.38 25.05
CA CYS A 85 -17.51 4.19 23.68
C CYS A 85 -17.48 2.70 23.32
N ARG A 86 -18.17 2.30 22.25
CA ARG A 86 -18.20 0.92 21.74
C ARG A 86 -17.26 0.70 20.55
N ARG A 87 -16.22 1.53 20.43
CA ARG A 87 -15.27 1.46 19.32
C ARG A 87 -14.64 0.05 19.25
N PRO A 88 -14.81 -0.68 18.14
CA PRO A 88 -14.46 -2.10 18.07
C PRO A 88 -12.95 -2.34 18.04
N LYS A 89 -12.18 -1.39 17.49
CA LYS A 89 -10.71 -1.45 17.38
C LYS A 89 -10.09 -0.21 17.98
N VAL A 90 -9.21 -0.39 18.96
CA VAL A 90 -8.63 0.71 19.74
C VAL A 90 -7.10 0.76 19.67
N GLY A 91 -6.45 -0.30 19.17
CA GLY A 91 -5.00 -0.34 18.95
C GLY A 91 -4.54 0.51 17.77
N GLU A 92 -3.23 0.63 17.58
CA GLU A 92 -2.62 1.52 16.59
C GLU A 92 -3.09 1.25 15.14
N SER A 93 -3.37 0.00 14.76
CA SER A 93 -3.82 -0.37 13.40
C SER A 93 -5.25 0.04 13.07
N SER A 94 -6.03 0.46 14.07
CA SER A 94 -7.42 0.89 13.88
C SER A 94 -7.58 2.17 13.05
N ALA A 95 -6.49 2.88 12.79
CA ALA A 95 -6.45 4.08 11.95
C ALA A 95 -5.67 3.85 10.63
N ASP A 96 -5.26 2.61 10.33
CA ASP A 96 -4.40 2.34 9.17
C ASP A 96 -5.05 2.74 7.85
N HIS A 97 -6.38 2.63 7.72
CA HIS A 97 -7.10 3.07 6.51
C HIS A 97 -7.00 4.58 6.30
N LEU A 98 -6.99 5.38 7.37
CA LEU A 98 -6.77 6.83 7.29
C LEU A 98 -5.32 7.15 6.92
N TYR A 99 -4.35 6.42 7.47
CA TYR A 99 -2.94 6.58 7.08
C TYR A 99 -2.70 6.17 5.62
N VAL A 100 -3.33 5.09 5.15
CA VAL A 100 -3.29 4.67 3.75
C VAL A 100 -3.93 5.75 2.86
N LYS A 101 -5.12 6.26 3.20
CA LYS A 101 -5.76 7.36 2.47
C LYS A 101 -4.86 8.58 2.39
N ALA A 102 -4.28 9.01 3.51
CA ALA A 102 -3.40 10.18 3.56
C ALA A 102 -2.14 9.98 2.70
N ALA A 103 -1.53 8.80 2.77
CA ALA A 103 -0.34 8.47 1.99
C ALA A 103 -0.65 8.37 0.49
N MET A 104 -1.77 7.75 0.11
CA MET A 104 -2.23 7.67 -1.28
C MET A 104 -2.60 9.05 -1.82
N SER A 105 -3.32 9.87 -1.05
CA SER A 105 -3.68 11.25 -1.42
C SER A 105 -2.42 12.08 -1.73
N ARG A 106 -1.40 11.98 -0.85
CA ARG A 106 -0.12 12.65 -1.06
C ARG A 106 0.61 12.12 -2.30
N SER A 107 0.64 10.80 -2.47
CA SER A 107 1.28 10.18 -3.62
C SER A 107 0.64 10.63 -4.93
N LEU A 108 -0.69 10.70 -5.01
CA LEU A 108 -1.42 11.21 -6.17
C LEU A 108 -1.09 12.67 -6.44
N LEU A 109 -1.14 13.52 -5.41
CA LEU A 109 -0.79 14.94 -5.53
C LEU A 109 0.66 15.13 -6.05
N ASP A 110 1.61 14.36 -5.54
CA ASP A 110 3.01 14.40 -5.97
C ASP A 110 3.18 13.99 -7.44
N HIS A 111 2.21 13.26 -8.01
CA HIS A 111 2.14 12.87 -9.43
C HIS A 111 1.16 13.75 -10.25
N GLY A 112 0.60 14.81 -9.67
CA GLY A 112 -0.36 15.69 -10.34
C GLY A 112 -1.72 15.04 -10.62
N LEU A 113 -2.05 13.95 -9.92
CA LEU A 113 -3.30 13.21 -10.05
C LEU A 113 -4.28 13.57 -8.94
N VAL A 114 -5.58 13.43 -9.24
CA VAL A 114 -6.66 13.59 -8.28
C VAL A 114 -7.41 12.27 -8.15
N GLY A 115 -7.80 11.92 -6.93
CA GLY A 115 -8.59 10.73 -6.66
C GLY A 115 -9.65 11.01 -5.59
N ARG A 116 -10.81 10.38 -5.74
CA ARG A 116 -11.91 10.41 -4.76
C ARG A 116 -11.75 9.20 -3.84
N PHE A 117 -11.89 9.44 -2.54
CA PHE A 117 -11.80 8.40 -1.54
C PHE A 117 -13.15 8.18 -0.87
N ALA A 118 -13.49 6.92 -0.64
CA ALA A 118 -14.66 6.53 0.14
C ALA A 118 -14.28 5.48 1.19
N PHE A 119 -15.04 5.45 2.28
CA PHE A 119 -14.87 4.49 3.38
C PHE A 119 -16.12 3.61 3.50
N PRO A 120 -16.23 2.53 2.71
CA PRO A 120 -17.37 1.64 2.79
C PRO A 120 -17.48 0.98 4.17
N PRO A 121 -18.71 0.64 4.62
CA PRO A 121 -18.87 -0.18 5.81
C PRO A 121 -18.35 -1.62 5.57
N PRO A 122 -17.77 -2.28 6.59
CA PRO A 122 -17.49 -1.77 7.93
C PRO A 122 -16.34 -0.76 7.95
N ILE A 123 -16.55 0.36 8.65
CA ILE A 123 -15.57 1.44 8.76
C ILE A 123 -14.24 0.92 9.31
N GLY A 124 -13.15 1.26 8.62
CA GLY A 124 -11.79 0.82 8.94
C GLY A 124 -11.40 -0.55 8.39
N SER A 125 -12.30 -1.24 7.68
CA SER A 125 -11.99 -2.49 6.96
C SER A 125 -11.80 -2.27 5.46
N LEU A 126 -12.45 -1.26 4.87
CA LEU A 126 -12.36 -0.94 3.45
C LEU A 126 -11.96 0.52 3.21
N LEU A 127 -11.22 0.74 2.14
CA LEU A 127 -10.94 2.07 1.57
C LEU A 127 -11.04 1.95 0.04
N ASP A 128 -11.96 2.70 -0.54
CA ASP A 128 -12.12 2.81 -1.97
C ASP A 128 -11.40 4.07 -2.47
N LEU A 129 -10.71 3.93 -3.59
CA LEU A 129 -10.04 5.02 -4.29
C LEU A 129 -10.45 4.97 -5.76
N ASP A 130 -11.12 6.02 -6.22
CA ASP A 130 -11.46 6.22 -7.62
C ASP A 130 -10.54 7.30 -8.18
N LEU A 131 -9.67 6.93 -9.11
CA LEU A 131 -8.79 7.89 -9.77
C LEU A 131 -9.57 8.64 -10.83
N ASP A 132 -9.40 9.96 -10.87
CA ASP A 132 -9.92 10.82 -11.95
C ASP A 132 -8.96 10.75 -13.15
N LEU A 133 -8.69 9.52 -13.59
CA LEU A 133 -7.94 9.20 -14.80
C LEU A 133 -8.93 8.85 -15.90
N ASP A 134 -8.57 9.16 -17.15
CA ASP A 134 -9.36 8.94 -18.38
C ASP A 134 -9.73 7.45 -18.67
N GLY A 135 -9.53 6.53 -17.71
CA GLY A 135 -9.86 5.11 -17.80
C GLY A 135 -10.49 4.52 -16.54
N GLY A 136 -11.06 5.35 -15.66
CA GLY A 136 -11.89 4.91 -14.54
C GLY A 136 -11.19 3.98 -13.53
N VAL A 137 -9.88 4.12 -13.34
CA VAL A 137 -9.12 3.20 -12.49
C VAL A 137 -9.58 3.34 -11.04
N ALA A 138 -10.15 2.25 -10.54
CA ALA A 138 -10.63 2.15 -9.18
C ALA A 138 -9.85 1.10 -8.41
N LEU A 139 -9.46 1.42 -7.18
CA LEU A 139 -8.77 0.55 -6.26
C LEU A 139 -9.67 0.31 -5.04
N ARG A 140 -9.62 -0.91 -4.51
CA ARG A 140 -10.24 -1.22 -3.21
C ARG A 140 -9.21 -1.84 -2.28
N VAL A 141 -8.95 -1.17 -1.18
CA VAL A 141 -8.04 -1.64 -0.14
C VAL A 141 -8.82 -2.40 0.93
N HIS A 142 -8.51 -3.68 1.09
CA HIS A 142 -9.03 -4.54 2.14
C HIS A 142 -8.08 -4.53 3.33
N MET A 143 -8.36 -3.75 4.36
CA MET A 143 -7.46 -3.58 5.51
C MET A 143 -7.37 -4.82 6.40
N ASP A 144 -8.41 -5.65 6.38
CA ASP A 144 -8.51 -6.91 7.11
C ASP A 144 -9.45 -7.89 6.38
N GLY A 145 -9.58 -9.11 6.92
CA GLY A 145 -10.42 -10.17 6.36
C GLY A 145 -11.90 -10.07 6.68
N THR A 146 -12.42 -8.93 7.17
CA THR A 146 -13.85 -8.80 7.52
C THR A 146 -14.72 -8.83 6.27
N VAL A 147 -14.25 -8.20 5.19
CA VAL A 147 -14.92 -8.22 3.89
C VAL A 147 -13.99 -8.91 2.88
N PRO A 148 -14.38 -10.06 2.31
CA PRO A 148 -13.57 -10.75 1.31
C PRO A 148 -13.44 -9.88 0.03
N PRO A 149 -12.29 -9.94 -0.66
CA PRO A 149 -12.14 -9.31 -1.96
C PRO A 149 -13.06 -9.97 -2.99
N ASP A 150 -13.76 -9.15 -3.76
CA ASP A 150 -14.45 -9.55 -4.97
C ASP A 150 -13.48 -9.42 -6.14
N TRP A 151 -13.20 -10.53 -6.82
CA TRP A 151 -12.24 -10.59 -7.93
C TRP A 151 -12.89 -10.36 -9.28
N GLU A 152 -14.22 -10.29 -9.33
CA GLU A 152 -15.00 -9.98 -10.53
C GLU A 152 -15.42 -8.49 -10.56
N ASP A 153 -15.15 -7.73 -9.48
CA ASP A 153 -15.31 -6.27 -9.42
C ASP A 153 -14.26 -5.59 -10.33
N ASP A 154 -14.66 -4.49 -10.97
CA ASP A 154 -13.76 -3.68 -11.81
C ASP A 154 -12.68 -2.94 -10.98
N ARG A 155 -12.82 -2.96 -9.64
CA ARG A 155 -11.85 -2.39 -8.70
C ARG A 155 -10.65 -3.31 -8.47
N ILE A 156 -9.45 -2.78 -8.66
CA ILE A 156 -8.19 -3.49 -8.38
C ILE A 156 -8.06 -3.71 -6.86
N PRO A 157 -8.00 -4.97 -6.38
CA PRO A 157 -7.93 -5.26 -4.95
C PRO A 157 -6.50 -5.09 -4.41
N VAL A 158 -6.39 -4.41 -3.27
CA VAL A 158 -5.14 -4.25 -2.49
C VAL A 158 -5.34 -4.90 -1.11
N LEU A 159 -4.55 -5.92 -0.80
CA LEU A 159 -4.83 -6.81 0.34
C LEU A 159 -3.95 -6.48 1.56
N GLY A 160 -4.60 -6.13 2.65
CA GLY A 160 -3.99 -5.84 3.94
C GLY A 160 -3.45 -7.06 4.69
N PRO A 161 -2.92 -6.86 5.91
CA PRO A 161 -2.47 -7.94 6.77
C PRO A 161 -3.62 -8.88 7.14
N GLY A 162 -3.39 -10.20 7.04
CA GLY A 162 -4.38 -11.21 7.38
C GLY A 162 -5.45 -11.49 6.31
N VAL A 163 -5.49 -10.74 5.21
CA VAL A 163 -6.31 -11.06 4.04
C VAL A 163 -5.58 -12.09 3.19
N VAL A 164 -6.18 -13.26 3.02
CA VAL A 164 -5.62 -14.37 2.24
C VAL A 164 -6.30 -14.36 0.85
N PRO A 165 -5.54 -14.26 -0.26
CA PRO A 165 -6.10 -14.40 -1.60
C PRO A 165 -6.82 -15.74 -1.74
N GLU A 166 -7.94 -15.76 -2.46
CA GLU A 166 -8.65 -17.01 -2.70
C GLU A 166 -7.80 -17.98 -3.55
N PRO A 167 -7.98 -19.30 -3.38
CA PRO A 167 -7.27 -20.28 -4.19
C PRO A 167 -7.60 -20.09 -5.68
N GLY A 168 -6.57 -19.90 -6.51
CA GLY A 168 -6.71 -19.74 -7.97
C GLY A 168 -6.58 -18.31 -8.49
N VAL A 169 -6.53 -17.28 -7.63
CA VAL A 169 -6.29 -15.88 -8.05
C VAL A 169 -5.02 -15.75 -8.87
N PHE A 170 -3.93 -16.37 -8.45
CA PHE A 170 -2.66 -16.30 -9.16
C PHE A 170 -2.65 -17.04 -10.51
N SER A 171 -3.71 -17.79 -10.83
CA SER A 171 -3.91 -18.36 -12.18
C SER A 171 -4.53 -17.36 -13.14
N ARG A 172 -5.22 -16.33 -12.64
CA ARG A 172 -5.90 -15.28 -13.42
C ARG A 172 -5.15 -13.94 -13.37
N CYS A 173 -4.50 -13.66 -12.24
CA CYS A 173 -3.76 -12.43 -11.99
C CYS A 173 -2.27 -12.76 -11.84
N PRO A 174 -1.36 -12.09 -12.58
CA PRO A 174 0.09 -12.35 -12.49
C PRO A 174 0.65 -12.01 -11.10
N TYR A 175 0.03 -11.07 -10.41
CA TYR A 175 0.35 -10.68 -9.04
C TYR A 175 -0.89 -10.05 -8.38
N VAL A 176 -0.79 -9.85 -7.06
CA VAL A 176 -1.76 -9.07 -6.26
C VAL A 176 -1.02 -8.04 -5.43
N TYR A 177 -1.63 -6.88 -5.21
CA TYR A 177 -1.08 -5.86 -4.33
C TYR A 177 -1.34 -6.20 -2.87
N ARG A 178 -0.35 -5.89 -2.03
CA ARG A 178 -0.43 -5.96 -0.57
C ARG A 178 -0.25 -4.58 0.03
N VAL A 179 -0.83 -4.34 1.19
CA VAL A 179 -0.58 -3.12 1.97
C VAL A 179 -0.25 -3.48 3.41
N ARG A 180 0.67 -2.72 4.02
CA ARG A 180 0.89 -2.74 5.47
C ARG A 180 1.32 -1.37 5.98
N CYS A 181 1.04 -1.12 7.25
CA CYS A 181 1.51 0.07 7.95
C CYS A 181 2.55 -0.33 9.00
N GLU A 182 3.64 0.43 9.07
CA GLU A 182 4.68 0.27 10.10
C GLU A 182 4.78 1.54 10.94
N SER A 183 4.87 1.38 12.27
CA SER A 183 5.05 2.52 13.17
C SER A 183 6.49 3.04 13.11
N SER A 184 6.65 4.31 12.73
CA SER A 184 7.89 5.06 12.81
C SER A 184 7.68 6.25 13.75
N ARG A 185 8.08 6.08 15.02
CA ARG A 185 7.80 7.03 16.12
C ARG A 185 6.29 7.31 16.22
N ALA A 186 5.89 8.59 16.21
CA ALA A 186 4.49 9.05 16.26
C ALA A 186 3.76 9.02 14.89
N SER A 187 4.35 8.42 13.85
CA SER A 187 3.78 8.37 12.50
C SER A 187 3.70 6.94 11.98
N ARG A 188 2.79 6.67 11.03
CA ARG A 188 2.70 5.38 10.37
C ARG A 188 3.15 5.50 8.92
N GLN A 189 4.12 4.67 8.53
CA GLN A 189 4.62 4.59 7.17
C GLN A 189 3.87 3.49 6.41
N VAL A 190 3.39 3.82 5.22
CA VAL A 190 2.64 2.91 4.36
C VAL A 190 3.58 2.23 3.37
N TRP A 191 3.48 0.91 3.31
CA TRP A 191 4.24 0.04 2.42
C TRP A 191 3.29 -0.71 1.50
N ILE A 192 3.66 -0.82 0.23
CA ILE A 192 2.95 -1.59 -0.79
C ILE A 192 3.80 -2.81 -1.16
N GLY A 193 3.17 -3.97 -1.16
CA GLY A 193 3.80 -5.23 -1.51
C GLY A 193 3.29 -5.77 -2.83
N THR A 194 4.13 -6.51 -3.55
CA THR A 194 3.72 -7.26 -4.75
C THR A 194 3.87 -8.74 -4.46
N GLN A 195 2.75 -9.45 -4.38
CA GLN A 195 2.76 -10.89 -4.17
C GLN A 195 2.48 -11.58 -5.51
N SER A 196 3.32 -12.52 -5.91
CA SER A 196 3.10 -13.37 -7.09
C SER A 196 3.28 -14.84 -6.73
N LEU A 197 2.94 -15.74 -7.64
CA LEU A 197 3.21 -17.17 -7.44
C LEU A 197 4.71 -17.49 -7.52
N ALA A 198 5.45 -16.76 -8.36
CA ALA A 198 6.85 -17.02 -8.64
C ALA A 198 7.82 -16.46 -7.59
N HIS A 199 7.43 -15.40 -6.88
CA HIS A 199 8.32 -14.66 -5.98
C HIS A 199 7.65 -14.33 -4.63
N PRO A 200 8.41 -14.29 -3.52
CA PRO A 200 7.91 -13.81 -2.24
C PRO A 200 7.42 -12.36 -2.35
N THR A 201 6.59 -11.92 -1.39
CA THR A 201 6.08 -10.55 -1.40
C THR A 201 7.22 -9.54 -1.26
N GLU A 202 7.48 -8.78 -2.32
CA GLU A 202 8.44 -7.68 -2.29
C GLU A 202 7.74 -6.41 -1.80
N TRP A 203 8.28 -5.80 -0.75
CA TRP A 203 7.71 -4.62 -0.10
C TRP A 203 8.52 -3.37 -0.42
N VAL A 204 7.83 -2.33 -0.87
CA VAL A 204 8.39 -1.01 -1.12
C VAL A 204 7.58 0.07 -0.39
N PRO A 205 8.19 1.19 0.04
CA PRO A 205 7.44 2.35 0.52
C PRO A 205 6.46 2.83 -0.56
N LEU A 206 5.28 3.32 -0.20
CA LEU A 206 4.32 3.85 -1.20
C LEU A 206 4.92 4.99 -2.05
N ALA A 207 5.84 5.78 -1.50
CA ALA A 207 6.56 6.82 -2.22
C ALA A 207 7.46 6.27 -3.35
N ASP A 208 7.81 4.98 -3.27
CA ASP A 208 8.60 4.29 -4.28
C ASP A 208 7.77 3.61 -5.37
N CYS A 209 6.44 3.61 -5.22
CA CYS A 209 5.51 3.26 -6.28
C CYS A 209 5.37 4.39 -7.30
N SER A 210 4.89 4.06 -8.49
CA SER A 210 4.46 5.02 -9.50
C SER A 210 2.98 4.84 -9.82
N TRP A 211 2.37 5.87 -10.38
CA TRP A 211 1.03 5.80 -10.95
C TRP A 211 1.14 5.80 -12.48
N THR A 212 0.41 4.90 -13.13
CA THR A 212 0.25 4.82 -14.58
C THR A 212 -1.22 4.89 -14.94
N ASP A 213 -1.55 4.88 -16.24
CA ASP A 213 -2.93 4.83 -16.73
C ASP A 213 -3.69 3.57 -16.29
N ASP A 214 -2.98 2.50 -15.91
CA ASP A 214 -3.54 1.26 -15.36
C ASP A 214 -3.59 1.28 -13.81
N GLY A 215 -3.20 2.39 -13.17
CA GLY A 215 -3.25 2.59 -11.73
C GLY A 215 -1.91 2.54 -11.02
N LEU A 216 -1.93 2.13 -9.77
CA LEU A 216 -0.74 1.98 -8.95
C LEU A 216 0.15 0.87 -9.54
N ILE A 217 1.45 1.13 -9.69
CA ILE A 217 2.44 0.13 -10.08
C ILE A 217 3.65 0.15 -9.15
N THR A 218 4.07 -1.03 -8.71
CA THR A 218 5.29 -1.25 -7.93
C THR A 218 6.45 -1.65 -8.86
N PRO A 219 7.72 -1.49 -8.43
CA PRO A 219 8.87 -1.98 -9.19
C PRO A 219 8.76 -3.46 -9.55
N ALA A 220 8.41 -4.32 -8.58
CA ALA A 220 8.23 -5.75 -8.80
C ALA A 220 7.07 -6.08 -9.75
N ALA A 221 5.93 -5.38 -9.66
CA ALA A 221 4.82 -5.56 -10.60
C ALA A 221 5.25 -5.20 -12.04
N ASN A 222 5.99 -4.11 -12.18
CA ASN A 222 6.53 -3.67 -13.46
C ASN A 222 7.55 -4.66 -14.05
N GLU A 223 8.38 -5.31 -13.22
CA GLU A 223 9.26 -6.40 -13.67
C GLU A 223 8.46 -7.63 -14.12
N ILE A 224 7.50 -8.09 -13.32
CA ILE A 224 6.63 -9.23 -13.66
C ILE A 224 5.88 -9.00 -14.97
N LEU A 225 5.41 -7.77 -15.21
CA LEU A 225 4.73 -7.43 -16.46
C LEU A 225 5.69 -7.39 -17.67
N ARG A 226 6.98 -7.10 -17.46
CA ARG A 226 8.00 -7.05 -18.53
C ARG A 226 8.55 -8.41 -18.91
N ASP A 227 8.75 -9.28 -17.93
CA ASP A 227 9.34 -10.61 -18.13
C ASP A 227 8.34 -11.62 -18.67
N ARG A 228 7.07 -11.20 -18.83
CA ARG A 228 6.05 -12.02 -19.46
C ARG A 228 6.47 -12.29 -20.92
N PRO A 229 6.57 -13.58 -21.33
CA PRO A 229 6.70 -13.91 -22.73
C PRO A 229 5.54 -13.26 -23.45
N SER A 230 5.86 -12.34 -24.36
CA SER A 230 4.88 -11.72 -25.23
C SER A 230 4.11 -12.87 -25.90
N ALA A 231 2.78 -12.89 -25.79
CA ALA A 231 1.92 -13.89 -26.40
C ALA A 231 1.88 -13.77 -27.95
N THR A 232 2.98 -13.29 -28.54
CA THR A 232 3.23 -13.04 -29.96
C THR A 232 4.30 -13.97 -30.53
N ALA A 233 4.81 -14.95 -29.77
CA ALA A 233 5.49 -16.07 -30.40
C ALA A 233 4.43 -16.92 -31.14
N PRO A 234 4.45 -17.01 -32.49
CA PRO A 234 3.63 -17.99 -33.17
C PRO A 234 4.02 -19.37 -32.62
N PRO A 235 3.06 -20.30 -32.46
CA PRO A 235 3.39 -21.63 -31.99
C PRO A 235 4.39 -22.22 -32.99
N THR A 236 5.64 -22.33 -32.56
CA THR A 236 6.65 -23.06 -33.31
C THR A 236 6.15 -24.50 -33.39
N ASP A 237 5.84 -24.92 -34.61
CA ASP A 237 5.57 -26.31 -34.96
C ASP A 237 6.60 -27.22 -34.28
N GLY A 238 6.13 -27.94 -33.27
CA GLY A 238 6.98 -28.64 -32.33
C GLY A 238 6.22 -29.76 -31.63
N HIS A 239 5.89 -30.78 -32.42
CA HIS A 239 5.54 -32.15 -32.00
C HIS A 239 4.15 -32.36 -31.37
N ARG A 240 3.27 -32.95 -32.18
CA ARG A 240 2.22 -33.86 -31.67
C ARG A 240 2.90 -34.99 -30.89
N ALA A 241 2.87 -34.94 -29.57
CA ALA A 241 3.13 -36.08 -28.69
C ALA A 241 1.88 -36.29 -27.83
N GLY A 242 1.43 -37.54 -27.74
CA GLY A 242 0.12 -37.93 -27.22
C GLY A 242 -0.17 -37.40 -25.81
N ALA A 243 -1.47 -37.22 -25.53
CA ALA A 243 -1.95 -36.85 -24.21
C ALA A 243 -1.27 -37.68 -23.11
N LEU A 244 -0.72 -36.98 -22.10
CA LEU A 244 -0.16 -37.62 -20.90
C LEU A 244 -1.19 -38.61 -20.33
N PRO A 245 -0.76 -39.83 -19.95
CA PRO A 245 -1.65 -40.79 -19.31
C PRO A 245 -2.40 -40.16 -18.13
N GLU A 246 -3.69 -40.50 -17.99
CA GLU A 246 -4.59 -39.82 -17.07
C GLU A 246 -4.15 -39.94 -15.60
N ASN A 247 -3.45 -41.01 -15.24
CA ASN A 247 -2.81 -41.19 -13.93
C ASN A 247 -1.70 -40.16 -13.66
N VAL A 248 -0.90 -39.78 -14.66
CA VAL A 248 0.15 -38.76 -14.55
C VAL A 248 -0.45 -37.37 -14.50
N THR A 249 -1.45 -37.10 -15.33
CA THR A 249 -2.21 -35.84 -15.29
C THR A 249 -2.90 -35.64 -13.94
N ARG A 250 -3.49 -36.70 -13.37
CA ARG A 250 -4.13 -36.67 -12.04
C ARG A 250 -3.10 -36.47 -10.92
N PHE A 251 -1.92 -37.08 -11.03
CA PHE A 251 -0.83 -36.93 -10.08
C PHE A 251 -0.30 -35.49 -10.05
N ILE A 252 0.03 -34.92 -11.20
CA ILE A 252 0.50 -33.53 -11.34
C ILE A 252 -0.57 -32.57 -10.82
N ARG A 253 -1.83 -32.73 -11.24
CA ARG A 253 -2.94 -31.90 -10.75
C ARG A 253 -3.16 -32.02 -9.24
N GLY A 254 -2.89 -33.20 -8.67
CA GLY A 254 -2.95 -33.47 -7.23
C GLY A 254 -1.85 -32.75 -6.44
N LEU A 255 -0.61 -32.78 -6.94
CA LEU A 255 0.52 -32.02 -6.38
C LEU A 255 0.24 -30.52 -6.43
N GLU A 256 -0.19 -30.01 -7.59
CA GLU A 256 -0.56 -28.61 -7.76
C GLU A 256 -1.72 -28.21 -6.84
N ALA A 257 -2.73 -29.07 -6.64
CA ALA A 257 -3.84 -28.80 -5.74
C ALA A 257 -3.39 -28.76 -4.27
N ALA A 258 -2.46 -29.62 -3.88
CA ALA A 258 -1.87 -29.63 -2.54
C ALA A 258 -1.02 -28.36 -2.29
N GLN A 259 -0.26 -27.90 -3.30
CA GLN A 259 0.46 -26.63 -3.26
C GLN A 259 -0.49 -25.42 -3.21
N ARG A 260 -1.55 -25.43 -4.04
CA ARG A 260 -2.61 -24.39 -4.05
C ARG A 260 -3.33 -24.25 -2.71
N THR A 261 -3.41 -25.32 -1.92
CA THR A 261 -4.04 -25.31 -0.59
C THR A 261 -3.06 -25.01 0.55
N GLY A 262 -1.77 -24.80 0.26
CA GLY A 262 -0.75 -24.44 1.25
C GLY A 262 -0.44 -25.57 2.24
N THR A 263 -0.71 -26.83 1.88
CA THR A 263 -0.64 -27.96 2.81
C THR A 263 0.73 -28.63 2.77
N VAL A 264 1.69 -28.06 3.50
CA VAL A 264 3.10 -28.51 3.53
C VAL A 264 3.21 -30.02 3.81
N GLU A 265 2.48 -30.54 4.80
CA GLU A 265 2.47 -31.98 5.13
C GLU A 265 1.81 -32.87 4.07
N HIS A 266 0.89 -32.33 3.27
CA HIS A 266 0.27 -33.08 2.17
C HIS A 266 1.24 -33.15 0.98
N VAL A 267 1.86 -32.02 0.62
CA VAL A 267 2.85 -31.96 -0.46
C VAL A 267 4.07 -32.82 -0.11
N ARG A 268 4.53 -32.82 1.15
CA ARG A 268 5.61 -33.69 1.65
C ARG A 268 5.27 -35.17 1.44
N ARG A 269 4.09 -35.62 1.89
CA ARG A 269 3.65 -37.02 1.70
C ARG A 269 3.53 -37.42 0.22
N LEU A 270 3.07 -36.52 -0.65
CA LEU A 270 3.00 -36.79 -2.09
C LEU A 270 4.40 -36.86 -2.73
N CYS A 271 5.35 -36.04 -2.26
CA CYS A 271 6.74 -36.06 -2.73
C CYS A 271 7.52 -37.30 -2.25
N ASP A 272 7.24 -37.79 -1.04
CA ASP A 272 7.89 -38.96 -0.45
C ASP A 272 7.30 -40.28 -0.97
N GLY A 273 5.99 -40.28 -1.28
CA GLY A 273 5.26 -41.45 -1.78
C GLY A 273 5.33 -41.68 -3.30
N SER A 274 6.02 -40.82 -4.06
CA SER A 274 6.02 -40.85 -5.53
C SER A 274 6.98 -41.85 -6.16
N GLY A 275 7.95 -42.39 -5.41
CA GLY A 275 8.97 -43.32 -5.92
C GLY A 275 8.40 -44.53 -6.68
N PRO A 276 7.53 -45.36 -6.04
CA PRO A 276 6.92 -46.51 -6.70
C PRO A 276 6.07 -46.14 -7.93
N PHE A 277 5.48 -44.94 -7.94
CA PHE A 277 4.71 -44.44 -9.07
C PHE A 277 5.63 -44.08 -10.26
N LEU A 278 6.76 -43.41 -10.02
CA LEU A 278 7.73 -43.07 -11.07
C LEU A 278 8.36 -44.30 -11.73
N GLU A 279 8.61 -45.36 -10.95
CA GLU A 279 9.18 -46.62 -11.46
C GLU A 279 8.27 -47.30 -12.49
N THR A 280 6.94 -47.08 -12.42
CA THR A 280 5.96 -47.64 -13.36
C THR A 280 5.84 -46.86 -14.68
N LEU A 281 6.44 -45.68 -14.79
CA LEU A 281 6.31 -44.80 -15.95
C LEU A 281 7.42 -45.02 -16.98
N ALA A 282 7.07 -44.86 -18.27
CA ALA A 282 8.04 -44.84 -19.37
C ALA A 282 8.97 -43.61 -19.26
N PRO A 283 10.23 -43.67 -19.76
CA PRO A 283 11.25 -42.64 -19.52
C PRO A 283 10.85 -41.20 -19.87
N ALA A 284 10.14 -41.00 -21.00
CA ALA A 284 9.70 -39.66 -21.42
C ALA A 284 8.64 -39.07 -20.48
N ILE A 285 7.67 -39.89 -20.05
CA ILE A 285 6.57 -39.47 -19.17
C ILE A 285 7.05 -39.33 -17.71
N ARG A 286 8.08 -40.10 -17.35
CA ARG A 286 8.76 -40.02 -16.05
C ARG A 286 9.45 -38.67 -15.88
N ALA A 287 10.11 -38.15 -16.92
CA ALA A 287 10.78 -36.84 -16.88
C ALA A 287 9.81 -35.70 -16.52
N ASP A 288 8.60 -35.69 -17.10
CA ASP A 288 7.58 -34.68 -16.80
C ASP A 288 7.07 -34.76 -15.35
N ALA A 289 6.88 -35.98 -14.83
CA ALA A 289 6.49 -36.20 -13.44
C ALA A 289 7.61 -35.86 -12.45
N GLU A 290 8.88 -36.12 -12.81
CA GLU A 290 10.06 -35.75 -12.03
C GLU A 290 10.26 -34.23 -11.98
N GLN A 291 10.00 -33.52 -13.07
CA GLN A 291 10.03 -32.06 -13.11
C GLN A 291 8.98 -31.44 -12.17
N ALA A 292 7.73 -31.92 -12.22
CA ALA A 292 6.68 -31.46 -11.31
C ALA A 292 7.02 -31.74 -9.83
N LEU A 293 7.69 -32.87 -9.55
CA LEU A 293 8.19 -33.19 -8.21
C LEU A 293 9.36 -32.29 -7.77
N ALA A 294 10.27 -31.93 -8.68
CA ALA A 294 11.35 -30.99 -8.38
C ALA A 294 10.79 -29.61 -8.01
N GLU A 295 9.79 -29.12 -8.73
CA GLU A 295 9.09 -27.88 -8.43
C GLU A 295 8.35 -27.94 -7.09
N ALA A 296 7.69 -29.06 -6.80
CA ALA A 296 7.03 -29.29 -5.50
C ALA A 296 8.02 -29.33 -4.33
N ARG A 297 9.21 -29.91 -4.51
CA ARG A 297 10.28 -29.94 -3.50
C ARG A 297 10.89 -28.56 -3.26
N THR A 298 11.09 -27.76 -4.31
CA THR A 298 11.51 -26.35 -4.17
C THR A 298 10.46 -25.53 -3.42
N TRP A 299 9.18 -25.73 -3.73
CA TRP A 299 8.08 -25.11 -3.01
C TRP A 299 8.06 -25.51 -1.53
N LEU A 300 8.28 -26.80 -1.22
CA LEU A 300 8.37 -27.31 0.15
C LEU A 300 9.50 -26.62 0.92
N ALA A 301 10.70 -26.53 0.36
CA ALA A 301 11.84 -25.92 1.03
C ALA A 301 11.54 -24.47 1.47
N GLY A 302 10.91 -23.67 0.61
CA GLY A 302 10.55 -22.28 0.94
C GLY A 302 9.45 -22.15 2.00
N HIS A 303 8.47 -23.05 2.02
CA HIS A 303 7.35 -23.00 2.96
C HIS A 303 7.65 -23.69 4.30
N GLU A 304 8.53 -24.71 4.29
CA GLU A 304 9.03 -25.36 5.50
C GLU A 304 9.82 -24.41 6.37
N ASP A 305 10.68 -23.56 5.79
CA ASP A 305 11.45 -22.59 6.57
C ASP A 305 10.57 -21.59 7.32
N TYR A 306 9.45 -21.18 6.71
CA TYR A 306 8.49 -20.28 7.34
C TYR A 306 7.70 -21.01 8.43
N GLN A 307 7.20 -22.21 8.13
CA GLN A 307 6.45 -23.02 9.08
C GLN A 307 7.32 -23.40 10.29
N GLN A 308 8.56 -23.84 10.07
CA GLN A 308 9.52 -24.16 11.13
C GLN A 308 9.80 -22.96 12.03
N ARG A 309 9.96 -21.76 11.46
CA ARG A 309 10.14 -20.52 12.24
C ARG A 309 8.94 -20.22 13.12
N VAL A 310 7.73 -20.25 12.57
CA VAL A 310 6.48 -20.03 13.35
C VAL A 310 6.33 -21.04 14.48
N PHE A 311 6.66 -22.32 14.23
CA PHE A 311 6.59 -23.36 15.25
C PHE A 311 7.71 -23.28 16.29
N ALA A 312 8.92 -22.86 15.91
CA ALA A 312 10.02 -22.59 16.83
C ALA A 312 9.69 -21.41 17.75
N ASP A 313 9.16 -20.31 17.19
CA ASP A 313 8.73 -19.13 17.93
C ASP A 313 7.59 -19.45 18.89
N LEU A 314 6.63 -20.29 18.47
CA LEU A 314 5.56 -20.78 19.32
C LEU A 314 6.09 -21.65 20.47
N ALA A 315 6.98 -22.60 20.17
CA ALA A 315 7.59 -23.46 21.18
C ALA A 315 8.40 -22.65 22.21
N GLN A 316 9.14 -21.64 21.74
CA GLN A 316 9.90 -20.72 22.58
C GLN A 316 8.97 -19.83 23.41
N ALA A 317 7.87 -19.34 22.84
CA ALA A 317 6.88 -18.59 23.60
C ALA A 317 6.24 -19.43 24.72
N VAL A 318 6.01 -20.72 24.49
CA VAL A 318 5.52 -21.66 25.51
C VAL A 318 6.57 -21.90 26.60
N SER A 319 7.83 -22.14 26.25
CA SER A 319 8.90 -22.39 27.23
C SER A 319 9.19 -21.16 28.10
N GLU A 320 9.15 -19.97 27.51
CA GLU A 320 9.35 -18.68 28.18
C GLU A 320 8.07 -18.17 28.89
N LYS A 321 6.97 -18.94 28.83
CA LYS A 321 5.68 -18.61 29.44
C LYS A 321 5.09 -17.26 28.98
N ARG A 322 5.29 -16.91 27.71
CA ARG A 322 4.78 -15.68 27.08
C ARG A 322 3.37 -15.84 26.51
N ALA A 323 2.40 -15.88 27.41
CA ALA A 323 0.94 -15.76 27.21
C ALA A 323 0.44 -15.23 25.87
N TRP A 324 0.77 -13.97 25.58
CA TRP A 324 0.24 -13.23 24.45
C TRP A 324 0.81 -13.73 23.13
N ASP A 325 2.12 -13.98 23.11
CA ASP A 325 2.82 -14.54 21.96
C ASP A 325 2.33 -15.96 21.67
N VAL A 326 2.06 -16.76 22.71
CA VAL A 326 1.44 -18.08 22.53
C VAL A 326 0.07 -17.97 21.87
N ARG A 327 -0.81 -17.02 22.26
CA ARG A 327 -2.12 -16.85 21.59
C ARG A 327 -1.98 -16.42 20.13
N SER A 328 -1.12 -15.43 19.86
CA SER A 328 -0.90 -14.90 18.51
C SER A 328 -0.28 -15.95 17.58
N GLN A 329 0.76 -16.64 18.04
CA GLN A 329 1.45 -17.66 17.26
C GLN A 329 0.64 -18.95 17.15
N LEU A 330 -0.18 -19.31 18.16
CA LEU A 330 -1.07 -20.48 18.08
C LEU A 330 -2.13 -20.34 16.99
N GLN A 331 -2.72 -19.15 16.80
CA GLN A 331 -3.67 -18.92 15.71
C GLN A 331 -3.00 -19.08 14.34
N THR A 332 -1.80 -18.52 14.18
CA THR A 332 -1.02 -18.61 12.95
C THR A 332 -0.59 -20.06 12.67
N ALA A 333 -0.05 -20.76 13.67
CA ALA A 333 0.36 -22.16 13.57
C ALA A 333 -0.82 -23.12 13.31
N ALA A 334 -1.98 -22.88 13.95
CA ALA A 334 -3.20 -23.64 13.69
C ALA A 334 -3.74 -23.40 12.28
N ALA A 335 -3.63 -22.18 11.76
CA ALA A 335 -4.05 -21.85 10.40
C ALA A 335 -3.19 -22.55 9.35
N LEU A 336 -1.87 -22.63 9.56
CA LEU A 336 -0.91 -23.32 8.69
C LEU A 336 -1.11 -24.85 8.69
N THR A 337 -1.59 -25.41 9.79
CA THR A 337 -1.76 -26.88 9.97
C THR A 337 -3.20 -27.36 9.88
N ARG A 338 -4.13 -26.51 9.40
CA ARG A 338 -5.58 -26.81 9.30
C ARG A 338 -5.92 -28.12 8.57
N ARG A 339 -5.05 -28.59 7.68
CA ARG A 339 -5.25 -29.81 6.86
C ARG A 339 -4.14 -30.85 7.05
N GLY A 340 -3.37 -30.75 8.14
CA GLY A 340 -2.32 -31.69 8.51
C GLY A 340 -1.17 -31.01 9.24
N ALA A 341 -0.76 -31.59 10.37
CA ALA A 341 0.43 -31.20 11.12
C ALA A 341 1.32 -32.43 11.27
N SER A 342 2.63 -32.24 11.25
CA SER A 342 3.58 -33.28 11.62
C SER A 342 3.44 -33.64 13.12
N PRO A 343 3.89 -34.83 13.55
CA PRO A 343 3.85 -35.21 14.96
C PRO A 343 4.62 -34.28 15.90
N ALA A 344 5.64 -33.56 15.40
CA ALA A 344 6.36 -32.55 16.17
C ALA A 344 5.53 -31.27 16.35
N GLU A 345 4.90 -30.78 15.29
CA GLU A 345 4.03 -29.61 15.31
C GLU A 345 2.79 -29.84 16.17
N GLN A 346 2.19 -31.03 16.08
CA GLN A 346 1.05 -31.43 16.91
C GLN A 346 1.39 -31.35 18.41
N ARG A 347 2.62 -31.73 18.80
CA ARG A 347 3.11 -31.63 20.19
C ARG A 347 3.23 -30.17 20.63
N VAL A 348 3.76 -29.30 19.78
CA VAL A 348 3.87 -27.85 20.08
C VAL A 348 2.48 -27.20 20.21
N LEU A 349 1.54 -27.51 19.30
CA LEU A 349 0.15 -27.01 19.39
C LEU A 349 -0.53 -27.47 20.68
N THR A 350 -0.32 -28.73 21.08
CA THR A 350 -0.90 -29.29 22.31
C THR A 350 -0.30 -28.63 23.54
N ALA A 351 1.02 -28.44 23.58
CA ALA A 351 1.70 -27.74 24.66
C ALA A 351 1.21 -26.28 24.79
N ALA A 352 1.07 -25.57 23.67
CA ALA A 352 0.54 -24.20 23.63
C ALA A 352 -0.90 -24.10 24.13
N ARG A 353 -1.79 -25.01 23.69
CA ARG A 353 -3.19 -25.06 24.17
C ARG A 353 -3.27 -25.35 25.67
N ASN A 354 -2.47 -26.31 26.16
CA ASN A 354 -2.44 -26.63 27.58
C ASN A 354 -1.92 -25.44 28.41
N PHE A 355 -0.85 -24.77 27.95
CA PHE A 355 -0.32 -23.58 28.60
C PHE A 355 -1.36 -22.46 28.73
N LEU A 356 -2.09 -22.14 27.65
CA LEU A 356 -3.15 -21.13 27.68
C LEU A 356 -4.31 -21.52 28.60
N ARG A 357 -4.69 -22.81 28.64
CA ARG A 357 -5.71 -23.31 29.57
C ARG A 357 -5.31 -23.11 31.03
N TYR A 358 -4.06 -23.42 31.39
CA TYR A 358 -3.54 -23.17 32.75
C TYR A 358 -3.49 -21.68 33.09
N GLN A 359 -3.23 -20.82 32.11
CA GLN A 359 -3.05 -19.39 32.33
C GLN A 359 -4.37 -18.61 32.44
N ASP A 360 -5.39 -18.98 31.67
CA ASP A 360 -6.69 -18.30 31.67
C ASP A 360 -7.58 -18.73 32.87
N HIS A 361 -7.04 -19.51 33.82
CA HIS A 361 -7.74 -20.04 35.00
C HIS A 361 -9.11 -20.67 34.68
N LEU A 362 -9.24 -21.28 33.49
CA LEU A 362 -10.43 -22.03 33.15
C LEU A 362 -10.40 -23.33 33.97
N PRO A 363 -11.38 -23.56 34.86
CA PRO A 363 -11.39 -24.79 35.63
C PRO A 363 -11.67 -25.96 34.67
N GLU A 364 -11.14 -27.14 35.01
CA GLU A 364 -11.77 -28.39 34.56
C GLU A 364 -13.27 -28.31 34.87
N PRO A 365 -14.16 -28.89 34.04
CA PRO A 365 -15.59 -28.86 34.34
C PRO A 365 -15.83 -29.45 35.74
N GLY A 366 -16.13 -28.57 36.73
CA GLY A 366 -16.60 -29.00 38.06
C GLY A 366 -15.93 -28.48 39.34
N SER A 367 -15.19 -27.36 39.40
CA SER A 367 -14.73 -26.87 40.73
C SER A 367 -14.85 -25.34 40.96
N ALA A 368 -15.33 -25.00 42.17
CA ALA A 368 -15.73 -23.67 42.62
C ALA A 368 -14.58 -22.86 43.27
N ARG A 369 -14.70 -21.53 43.21
CA ARG A 369 -13.74 -20.49 43.66
C ARG A 369 -13.69 -20.26 45.18
N PRO A 370 -12.66 -19.53 45.66
CA PRO A 370 -12.96 -18.21 46.25
C PRO A 370 -12.00 -17.07 45.84
N VAL A 371 -12.51 -15.84 46.02
CA VAL A 371 -11.95 -14.52 45.68
C VAL A 371 -11.28 -13.88 46.91
N LEU A 372 -10.19 -13.11 46.74
CA LEU A 372 -9.70 -12.15 47.74
C LEU A 372 -9.30 -10.79 47.13
N HIS A 373 -9.73 -9.72 47.81
CA HIS A 373 -9.49 -8.29 47.53
C HIS A 373 -8.16 -7.77 48.13
N PRO A 374 -7.58 -6.64 47.64
CA PRO A 374 -6.36 -6.05 48.18
C PRO A 374 -6.58 -4.85 49.14
N LEU A 375 -5.70 -4.69 50.12
CA LEU A 375 -5.65 -3.58 51.09
C LEU A 375 -4.64 -2.48 50.67
N LEU A 376 -5.01 -1.22 50.92
CA LEU A 376 -4.31 0.05 50.65
C LEU A 376 -3.29 0.43 51.75
N ALA A 377 -2.22 1.15 51.38
CA ALA A 377 -1.42 1.99 52.29
C ALA A 377 -0.69 3.17 51.56
N PRO A 378 -0.30 4.27 52.25
CA PRO A 378 -0.31 5.64 51.69
C PRO A 378 1.07 6.35 51.49
N ARG A 379 1.04 7.51 50.80
CA ARG A 379 2.16 8.40 50.38
C ARG A 379 2.68 9.36 51.48
N PRO A 380 3.90 9.93 51.35
CA PRO A 380 4.27 11.18 52.04
C PRO A 380 4.62 12.37 51.11
N LYS A 381 4.61 13.57 51.73
CA LYS A 381 4.53 14.94 51.17
C LYS A 381 5.89 15.69 51.10
N ARG A 382 5.89 16.74 50.27
CA ARG A 382 6.90 17.81 50.05
C ARG A 382 7.39 18.55 51.31
N ARG A 383 8.61 19.11 51.23
CA ARG A 383 9.06 20.34 51.94
C ARG A 383 9.94 21.24 51.04
N ARG A 384 9.86 22.54 51.29
CA ARG A 384 10.52 23.71 50.65
C ARG A 384 11.05 24.60 51.79
N THR A 385 12.16 25.35 51.57
CA THR A 385 12.57 26.69 52.12
C THR A 385 14.09 26.97 51.86
N PRO A 386 14.70 28.17 52.10
CA PRO A 386 14.56 29.43 51.33
C PRO A 386 15.88 30.26 51.08
N LYS A 387 15.72 31.37 50.34
CA LYS A 387 16.48 32.64 50.06
C LYS A 387 17.82 33.04 50.73
N ALA A 388 18.63 33.80 49.96
CA ALA A 388 19.53 34.89 50.41
C ALA A 388 19.64 36.03 49.34
N VAL A 389 19.90 37.28 49.76
CA VAL A 389 19.85 38.61 49.06
C VAL A 389 20.90 39.55 49.74
N PRO A 390 21.35 40.77 49.31
CA PRO A 390 21.83 41.35 48.01
C PRO A 390 23.12 42.30 48.06
N ARG A 391 23.57 42.76 46.86
CA ARG A 391 24.09 44.12 46.42
C ARG A 391 25.46 44.69 46.94
N PRO A 392 26.08 45.78 46.34
CA PRO A 392 25.53 46.85 45.45
C PRO A 392 26.33 47.28 44.18
N GLN A 393 25.79 48.33 43.53
CA GLN A 393 26.00 48.96 42.21
C GLN A 393 27.22 49.89 42.07
N GLN A 394 27.57 50.27 40.83
CA GLN A 394 27.85 51.67 40.40
C GLN A 394 27.57 51.86 38.88
N ALA A 395 27.29 53.11 38.49
CA ALA A 395 26.55 53.54 37.28
C ALA A 395 27.42 54.32 36.25
N PRO A 396 26.92 55.25 35.40
CA PRO A 396 26.83 55.11 33.93
C PRO A 396 27.62 56.19 33.12
N ALA A 397 27.73 56.05 31.78
CA ALA A 397 28.03 57.20 30.89
C ALA A 397 27.68 56.94 29.41
N GLU A 398 27.49 58.04 28.68
CA GLU A 398 26.67 58.24 27.48
C GLU A 398 27.41 58.14 26.11
N LYS A 399 26.60 58.39 25.06
CA LYS A 399 26.78 58.32 23.61
C LYS A 399 27.83 59.25 22.97
N LYS A 400 28.34 58.80 21.81
CA LYS A 400 28.53 59.46 20.48
C LYS A 400 29.88 59.05 19.86
N GLU A 401 30.19 59.13 18.57
CA GLU A 401 29.52 59.01 17.27
C GLU A 401 30.68 58.93 16.24
N LYS A 402 30.50 58.18 15.14
CA LYS A 402 31.22 58.27 13.83
C LYS A 402 32.76 58.27 13.77
N GLY A 403 33.29 57.25 13.08
CA GLY A 403 34.62 57.22 12.46
C GLY A 403 34.58 56.40 11.16
N LYS A 404 35.33 56.85 10.15
CA LYS A 404 35.21 56.59 8.70
C LYS A 404 35.45 55.15 8.22
N LYS A 405 34.92 54.90 7.01
CA LYS A 405 35.04 53.70 6.16
C LYS A 405 36.47 53.53 5.61
N GLU A 406 36.95 52.28 5.66
CA GLU A 406 37.77 51.59 4.65
C GLU A 406 37.39 50.08 4.70
N PRO A 407 37.50 49.32 3.60
CA PRO A 407 36.67 48.15 3.35
C PRO A 407 37.16 46.93 4.13
N ASN A 408 36.48 46.63 5.23
CA ASN A 408 36.84 45.52 6.11
C ASN A 408 36.28 44.19 5.57
N THR A 409 36.90 43.66 4.51
CA THR A 409 36.57 42.38 3.87
C THR A 409 36.54 41.23 4.89
N ALA A 410 37.45 41.21 5.87
CA ALA A 410 37.46 40.20 6.93
C ALA A 410 36.23 40.27 7.85
N ARG A 411 35.71 41.48 8.13
CA ARG A 411 34.51 41.68 8.94
C ARG A 411 33.23 41.37 8.15
N THR A 412 33.22 41.61 6.84
CA THR A 412 32.11 41.20 5.97
C THR A 412 32.09 39.68 5.79
N GLU A 413 33.23 39.05 5.50
CA GLU A 413 33.37 37.58 5.41
C GLU A 413 32.95 36.89 6.72
N ARG A 414 33.36 37.40 7.88
CA ARG A 414 32.95 36.84 9.18
C ARG A 414 31.44 36.96 9.41
N ARG A 415 30.82 38.07 8.97
CA ARG A 415 29.37 38.27 9.05
C ARG A 415 28.63 37.32 8.11
N GLU A 416 29.13 37.13 6.90
CA GLU A 416 28.59 36.21 5.89
C GLU A 416 28.67 34.75 6.36
N ARG A 417 29.83 34.31 6.85
CA ARG A 417 29.99 32.95 7.43
C ARG A 417 29.08 32.73 8.64
N SER A 418 28.95 33.73 9.51
CA SER A 418 28.04 33.64 10.67
C SER A 418 26.57 33.61 10.24
N ALA A 419 26.20 34.31 9.16
CA ALA A 419 24.87 34.26 8.58
C ALA A 419 24.60 32.90 7.93
N ALA A 420 25.58 32.34 7.20
CA ALA A 420 25.50 31.03 6.58
C ALA A 420 25.33 29.91 7.63
N VAL A 421 26.00 29.98 8.78
CA VAL A 421 25.78 29.03 9.89
C VAL A 421 24.35 29.11 10.41
N ARG A 422 23.80 30.31 10.60
CA ARG A 422 22.41 30.49 11.05
C ARG A 422 21.42 29.97 10.01
N GLN A 423 21.68 30.24 8.74
CA GLN A 423 20.86 29.77 7.62
C GLN A 423 20.89 28.23 7.53
N ALA A 424 22.06 27.60 7.55
CA ALA A 424 22.19 26.15 7.50
C ALA A 424 21.43 25.46 8.66
N ARG A 425 21.53 25.99 9.89
CA ARG A 425 20.79 25.47 11.05
C ARG A 425 19.28 25.67 10.92
N ALA A 426 18.84 26.82 10.43
CA ALA A 426 17.43 27.10 10.20
C ALA A 426 16.84 26.16 9.14
N THR A 427 17.57 25.94 8.04
CA THR A 427 17.16 25.04 6.96
C THR A 427 17.16 23.58 7.40
N LEU A 428 18.18 23.13 8.15
CA LEU A 428 18.18 21.79 8.77
C LEU A 428 16.99 21.58 9.71
N ASN A 429 16.69 22.56 10.57
CA ASN A 429 15.53 22.50 11.45
C ASN A 429 14.22 22.47 10.68
N ARG A 430 14.12 23.20 9.55
CA ARG A 430 12.92 23.21 8.70
C ARG A 430 12.73 21.88 7.96
N LEU A 431 13.80 21.28 7.46
CA LEU A 431 13.78 19.94 6.84
C LEU A 431 13.51 18.82 7.86
N GLN A 432 13.88 19.01 9.14
CA GLN A 432 13.62 18.05 10.22
C GLN A 432 12.23 18.16 10.84
N LYS A 433 11.58 19.33 10.80
CA LYS A 433 10.19 19.48 11.25
C LYS A 433 9.27 18.69 10.32
N GLY A 434 8.58 17.69 10.88
CA GLY A 434 7.84 16.64 10.18
C GLY A 434 6.57 17.04 9.42
N SER A 435 6.48 18.28 8.93
CA SER A 435 5.45 18.65 7.96
C SER A 435 5.89 18.23 6.56
N PRO A 436 5.05 17.51 5.79
CA PRO A 436 5.28 17.27 4.37
C PRO A 436 5.53 18.59 3.61
N LEU A 437 6.78 18.86 3.25
CA LEU A 437 7.09 19.95 2.33
C LEU A 437 6.86 19.45 0.89
N PRO A 438 6.26 20.27 0.00
CA PRO A 438 6.18 19.97 -1.43
C PRO A 438 7.57 19.66 -2.00
N ALA A 439 7.65 18.76 -2.98
CA ALA A 439 8.92 18.28 -3.54
C ALA A 439 9.82 19.42 -4.06
N ASP A 440 9.24 20.45 -4.64
CA ASP A 440 9.97 21.61 -5.16
C ASP A 440 10.47 22.55 -4.06
N GLU A 441 9.71 22.71 -2.98
CA GLU A 441 10.15 23.45 -1.81
C GLU A 441 11.27 22.70 -1.08
N GLN A 442 11.17 21.37 -0.99
CA GLN A 442 12.22 20.53 -0.44
C GLN A 442 13.50 20.61 -1.27
N ARG A 443 13.41 20.61 -2.61
CA ARG A 443 14.56 20.82 -3.51
C ARG A 443 15.22 22.17 -3.27
N LYS A 444 14.42 23.25 -3.25
CA LYS A 444 14.91 24.61 -3.00
C LYS A 444 15.63 24.73 -1.66
N LEU A 445 15.05 24.17 -0.59
CA LEU A 445 15.67 24.18 0.73
C LEU A 445 16.96 23.35 0.78
N THR A 446 17.03 22.22 0.07
CA THR A 446 18.25 21.42 -0.02
C THR A 446 19.35 22.15 -0.79
N ASP A 447 19.03 22.89 -1.85
CA ASP A 447 19.99 23.70 -2.60
C ASP A 447 20.50 24.89 -1.75
N GLU A 448 19.60 25.59 -1.07
CA GLU A 448 19.95 26.65 -0.10
C GLU A 448 20.83 26.11 1.04
N LEU A 449 20.56 24.90 1.52
CA LEU A 449 21.39 24.23 2.53
C LEU A 449 22.78 23.89 1.99
N ALA A 450 22.90 23.41 0.75
CA ALA A 450 24.18 23.10 0.12
C ALA A 450 25.07 24.35 0.02
N THR A 451 24.49 25.48 -0.43
CA THR A 451 25.19 26.77 -0.50
C THR A 451 25.60 27.26 0.89
N ALA A 452 24.68 27.23 1.87
CA ALA A 452 24.96 27.70 3.23
C ALA A 452 26.05 26.88 3.94
N VAL A 453 26.08 25.55 3.72
CA VAL A 453 27.10 24.66 4.28
C VAL A 453 28.47 24.92 3.63
N GLN A 454 28.51 25.18 2.33
CA GLN A 454 29.74 25.52 1.62
C GLN A 454 30.34 26.85 2.12
N THR A 455 29.51 27.87 2.35
CA THR A 455 29.96 29.16 2.89
C THR A 455 30.33 29.07 4.38
N ALA A 456 29.64 28.26 5.18
CA ALA A 456 29.91 28.11 6.60
C ALA A 456 31.17 27.27 6.91
N GLY A 457 31.48 26.26 6.09
CA GLY A 457 32.68 25.43 6.23
C GLY A 457 32.82 24.80 7.61
N ASP A 458 33.97 24.98 8.25
CA ASP A 458 34.31 24.40 9.56
C ASP A 458 33.61 25.06 10.75
N TRP A 459 32.83 26.13 10.53
CA TRP A 459 32.04 26.77 11.59
C TRP A 459 30.76 25.99 11.92
N LEU A 460 30.42 25.00 11.09
CA LEU A 460 29.43 23.97 11.41
C LEU A 460 30.12 22.77 12.06
N SER A 461 29.46 22.22 13.09
CA SER A 461 29.93 20.99 13.72
C SER A 461 29.97 19.83 12.71
N THR A 462 30.80 18.83 12.99
CA THR A 462 30.91 17.63 12.16
C THR A 462 29.55 16.92 12.00
N GLY A 463 28.74 16.88 13.08
CA GLY A 463 27.39 16.33 13.04
C GLY A 463 26.44 17.10 12.12
N GLU A 464 26.46 18.43 12.16
CA GLU A 464 25.63 19.28 11.28
C GLU A 464 26.02 19.13 9.80
N ARG A 465 27.33 19.04 9.52
CA ARG A 465 27.83 18.79 8.15
C ARG A 465 27.42 17.41 7.63
N GLN A 466 27.44 16.39 8.48
CA GLN A 466 27.01 15.04 8.10
C GLN A 466 25.50 14.96 7.87
N GLN A 467 24.70 15.63 8.70
CA GLN A 467 23.25 15.75 8.51
C GLN A 467 22.91 16.50 7.23
N ALA A 468 23.60 17.59 6.91
CA ALA A 468 23.36 18.30 5.66
C ALA A 468 23.70 17.44 4.43
N ARG A 469 24.83 16.73 4.46
CA ARG A 469 25.22 15.79 3.39
C ARG A 469 24.21 14.67 3.18
N SER A 470 23.60 14.14 4.24
CA SER A 470 22.59 13.08 4.12
C SER A 470 21.32 13.60 3.45
N TRP A 471 20.86 14.81 3.78
CA TRP A 471 19.73 15.46 3.11
C TRP A 471 20.01 15.75 1.63
N ILE A 472 21.19 16.30 1.30
CA ILE A 472 21.62 16.56 -0.08
C ILE A 472 21.67 15.26 -0.90
N LYS A 473 22.19 14.18 -0.31
CA LYS A 473 22.21 12.85 -0.95
C LYS A 473 20.80 12.28 -1.16
N LYS A 474 19.92 12.41 -0.16
CA LYS A 474 18.54 11.90 -0.24
C LYS A 474 17.73 12.59 -1.34
N THR A 475 17.81 13.93 -1.44
CA THR A 475 17.09 14.69 -2.47
C THR A 475 17.64 14.43 -3.88
N SER A 476 18.96 14.26 -4.03
CA SER A 476 19.58 13.93 -5.33
C SER A 476 19.27 12.51 -5.81
N GLN A 477 19.16 11.54 -4.89
CA GLN A 477 18.68 10.19 -5.22
C GLN A 477 17.22 10.18 -5.66
N ALA A 478 16.34 10.91 -4.95
CA ALA A 478 14.94 11.07 -5.34
C ALA A 478 14.79 11.73 -6.73
N LYS A 479 15.63 12.73 -7.05
CA LYS A 479 15.67 13.35 -8.39
C LYS A 479 16.05 12.34 -9.48
N LYS A 480 17.11 11.54 -9.27
CA LYS A 480 17.53 10.50 -10.22
C LYS A 480 16.46 9.43 -10.42
N GLN A 481 15.77 9.02 -9.35
CA GLN A 481 14.67 8.07 -9.43
C GLN A 481 13.46 8.64 -10.19
N SER A 482 13.07 9.90 -9.93
CA SER A 482 11.99 10.56 -10.69
C SER A 482 12.28 10.67 -12.19
N GLN A 483 13.52 11.00 -12.57
CA GLN A 483 13.93 11.07 -13.99
C GLN A 483 14.03 9.70 -14.66
N ALA A 484 14.32 8.64 -13.90
CA ALA A 484 14.30 7.27 -14.41
C ALA A 484 12.86 6.75 -14.59
N ARG A 485 11.91 7.16 -13.72
CA ARG A 485 10.48 6.82 -13.80
C ARG A 485 9.78 7.50 -14.98
N ASP A 486 10.08 8.77 -15.24
CA ASP A 486 9.54 9.52 -16.39
C ASP A 486 9.95 8.90 -17.74
N ARG A 487 11.14 8.28 -17.81
CA ARG A 487 11.58 7.49 -18.96
C ARG A 487 10.90 6.13 -19.10
N GLN A 488 10.30 5.59 -18.04
CA GLN A 488 9.62 4.29 -18.05
C GLN A 488 8.12 4.38 -18.35
N GLY A 489 7.47 5.54 -18.11
CA GLY A 489 6.06 5.77 -18.47
C GLY A 489 5.80 5.97 -19.97
N ARG A 490 6.84 6.22 -20.77
CA ARG A 490 6.76 6.34 -22.24
C ARG A 490 7.11 5.06 -22.98
N ARG A 491 6.64 3.89 -22.52
CA ARG A 491 6.83 2.65 -23.29
C ARG A 491 5.61 2.42 -24.17
N GLU A 492 5.52 3.20 -25.24
CA GLU A 492 4.56 3.02 -26.34
C GLU A 492 4.55 1.55 -26.78
N LEU A 493 3.36 0.98 -26.98
CA LEU A 493 3.25 -0.36 -27.53
C LEU A 493 3.90 -0.37 -28.92
N PRO A 494 4.63 -1.44 -29.30
CA PRO A 494 5.21 -1.52 -30.63
C PRO A 494 4.13 -1.38 -31.72
N PRO A 495 4.39 -0.66 -32.83
CA PRO A 495 3.38 -0.36 -33.85
C PRO A 495 2.63 -1.60 -34.39
N HIS A 496 3.35 -2.71 -34.60
CA HIS A 496 2.75 -3.97 -35.07
C HIS A 496 1.73 -4.57 -34.08
N VAL A 497 1.87 -4.30 -32.79
CA VAL A 497 0.91 -4.73 -31.75
C VAL A 497 -0.35 -3.89 -31.83
N LEU A 498 -0.21 -2.57 -32.02
CA LEU A 498 -1.32 -1.64 -32.20
C LEU A 498 -2.11 -1.95 -33.48
N GLU A 499 -1.43 -2.22 -34.59
CA GLU A 499 -2.06 -2.62 -35.86
C GLU A 499 -2.84 -3.94 -35.74
N SER A 500 -2.25 -4.94 -35.07
CA SER A 500 -2.92 -6.23 -34.82
C SER A 500 -4.16 -6.07 -33.93
N ALA A 501 -4.05 -5.29 -32.86
CA ALA A 501 -5.17 -4.96 -31.99
C ALA A 501 -6.26 -4.18 -32.75
N ALA A 502 -5.89 -3.22 -33.61
CA ALA A 502 -6.82 -2.46 -34.44
C ALA A 502 -7.59 -3.35 -35.42
N ALA A 503 -6.94 -4.34 -36.04
CA ALA A 503 -7.63 -5.30 -36.90
C ALA A 503 -8.67 -6.12 -36.11
N ALA A 504 -8.33 -6.57 -34.90
CA ALA A 504 -9.24 -7.32 -34.04
C ALA A 504 -10.42 -6.45 -33.56
N VAL A 505 -10.16 -5.23 -33.09
CA VAL A 505 -11.18 -4.25 -32.68
C VAL A 505 -12.10 -3.93 -33.85
N ARG A 506 -11.57 -3.64 -35.05
CA ARG A 506 -12.38 -3.35 -36.24
C ARG A 506 -13.31 -4.53 -36.58
N GLY A 507 -12.82 -5.77 -36.46
CA GLY A 507 -13.65 -6.97 -36.63
C GLY A 507 -14.80 -7.06 -35.64
N ALA A 508 -14.53 -6.81 -34.35
CA ALA A 508 -15.56 -6.78 -33.32
C ALA A 508 -16.57 -5.66 -33.53
N LEU A 509 -16.13 -4.45 -33.88
CA LEU A 509 -17.02 -3.32 -34.14
C LEU A 509 -17.92 -3.53 -35.36
N LYS A 510 -17.42 -4.18 -36.42
CA LYS A 510 -18.26 -4.59 -37.55
C LYS A 510 -19.36 -5.57 -37.12
N LYS A 511 -19.04 -6.50 -36.22
CA LYS A 511 -20.03 -7.43 -35.65
C LYS A 511 -21.07 -6.67 -34.81
N THR A 512 -20.63 -5.78 -33.92
CA THR A 512 -21.49 -4.90 -33.12
C THR A 512 -22.40 -4.03 -34.00
N ALA A 513 -21.86 -3.49 -35.10
CA ALA A 513 -22.62 -2.72 -36.09
C ALA A 513 -23.73 -3.56 -36.74
N ARG A 514 -23.43 -4.80 -37.16
CA ARG A 514 -24.42 -5.73 -37.74
C ARG A 514 -25.50 -6.13 -36.73
N GLU A 515 -25.11 -6.29 -35.46
CA GLU A 515 -26.02 -6.57 -34.35
C GLU A 515 -26.86 -5.35 -33.95
N GLN A 516 -26.59 -4.16 -34.53
CA GLN A 516 -27.29 -2.91 -34.27
C GLN A 516 -27.23 -2.50 -32.78
N THR A 517 -26.09 -2.73 -32.14
CA THR A 517 -25.84 -2.35 -30.74
C THR A 517 -24.67 -1.39 -30.64
N THR A 518 -24.47 -0.82 -29.45
CA THR A 518 -23.22 -0.13 -29.06
C THR A 518 -22.43 -1.03 -28.12
N THR A 519 -21.16 -0.72 -27.90
CA THR A 519 -20.28 -1.49 -27.01
C THR A 519 -19.42 -0.56 -26.17
N THR A 520 -18.82 -1.10 -25.12
CA THR A 520 -17.78 -0.42 -24.33
C THR A 520 -16.40 -0.97 -24.65
N TRP A 521 -15.35 -0.23 -24.28
CA TRP A 521 -13.99 -0.72 -24.38
C TRP A 521 -13.75 -1.95 -23.50
N SER A 522 -14.33 -1.96 -22.29
CA SER A 522 -14.28 -3.10 -21.36
C SER A 522 -14.87 -4.37 -21.99
N ARG A 523 -16.01 -4.25 -22.67
CA ARG A 523 -16.67 -5.37 -23.36
C ARG A 523 -15.85 -5.86 -24.55
N LEU A 524 -15.23 -4.96 -25.32
CA LEU A 524 -14.31 -5.35 -26.39
C LEU A 524 -13.10 -6.13 -25.84
N LYS A 525 -12.51 -5.67 -24.74
CA LYS A 525 -11.42 -6.37 -24.05
C LYS A 525 -11.84 -7.76 -23.57
N GLN A 526 -13.04 -7.90 -23.00
CA GLN A 526 -13.57 -9.20 -22.57
C GLN A 526 -13.81 -10.15 -23.75
N GLN A 527 -14.35 -9.64 -24.87
CA GLN A 527 -14.65 -10.43 -26.07
C GLN A 527 -13.39 -10.87 -26.82
N LEU A 528 -12.39 -10.00 -26.90
CA LEU A 528 -11.19 -10.20 -27.71
C LEU A 528 -10.02 -10.78 -26.89
N GLY A 529 -10.08 -10.73 -25.56
CA GLY A 529 -9.12 -11.36 -24.66
C GLY A 529 -7.67 -10.98 -24.98
N SER A 530 -6.84 -11.98 -25.30
CA SER A 530 -5.42 -11.78 -25.61
C SER A 530 -5.14 -10.96 -26.86
N ALA A 531 -6.14 -10.76 -27.75
CA ALA A 531 -5.98 -9.91 -28.93
C ALA A 531 -5.96 -8.41 -28.59
N LEU A 532 -6.46 -8.02 -27.41
CA LEU A 532 -6.25 -6.69 -26.83
C LEU A 532 -5.30 -6.81 -25.64
N PRO A 533 -3.98 -6.55 -25.84
CA PRO A 533 -3.06 -6.47 -24.71
C PRO A 533 -3.45 -5.33 -23.76
N HIS A 534 -2.87 -5.33 -22.56
CA HIS A 534 -2.98 -4.17 -21.67
C HIS A 534 -2.42 -2.94 -22.38
N MET A 535 -3.21 -1.88 -22.47
CA MET A 535 -2.94 -0.72 -23.30
C MET A 535 -3.46 0.56 -22.64
N THR A 536 -2.61 1.60 -22.70
CA THR A 536 -2.86 2.93 -22.16
C THR A 536 -4.00 3.62 -22.90
N LEU A 537 -4.52 4.75 -22.40
CA LEU A 537 -5.54 5.48 -23.17
C LEU A 537 -4.98 5.96 -24.51
N ALA A 538 -3.72 6.41 -24.54
CA ALA A 538 -3.05 6.84 -25.76
C ALA A 538 -3.01 5.70 -26.79
N ASP A 539 -2.63 4.49 -26.35
CA ASP A 539 -2.65 3.30 -27.20
C ASP A 539 -4.08 2.97 -27.70
N ARG A 540 -5.11 3.13 -26.86
CA ARG A 540 -6.52 2.90 -27.25
C ARG A 540 -6.99 3.90 -28.31
N VAL A 541 -6.66 5.18 -28.14
CA VAL A 541 -6.94 6.23 -29.12
C VAL A 541 -6.23 5.94 -30.43
N GLU A 542 -4.96 5.51 -30.37
CA GLU A 542 -4.20 5.13 -31.56
C GLU A 542 -4.80 3.91 -32.25
N VAL A 543 -5.20 2.88 -31.49
CA VAL A 543 -5.91 1.70 -32.01
C VAL A 543 -7.23 2.10 -32.68
N LEU A 544 -8.06 2.95 -32.06
CA LEU A 544 -9.31 3.42 -32.66
C LEU A 544 -9.07 4.30 -33.89
N THR A 545 -7.99 5.08 -33.90
CA THR A 545 -7.57 5.84 -35.08
C THR A 545 -7.20 4.89 -36.21
N LEU A 546 -6.39 3.86 -35.94
CA LEU A 546 -6.03 2.82 -36.91
C LEU A 546 -7.24 2.01 -37.39
N VAL A 547 -8.19 1.73 -36.50
CA VAL A 547 -9.48 1.09 -36.85
C VAL A 547 -10.16 1.91 -37.93
N ASP A 548 -10.23 3.22 -37.77
CA ASP A 548 -11.00 4.10 -38.65
C ASP A 548 -10.23 4.69 -39.83
N GLN A 549 -8.90 4.56 -39.88
CA GLN A 549 -8.11 4.89 -41.08
C GLN A 549 -8.59 4.14 -42.33
N ALA A 550 -9.17 2.94 -42.16
CA ALA A 550 -9.74 2.15 -43.25
C ALA A 550 -11.23 2.45 -43.52
N THR A 551 -11.83 3.44 -42.84
CA THR A 551 -13.21 3.88 -43.04
C THR A 551 -13.23 5.00 -44.09
N PRO A 552 -14.04 4.89 -45.17
CA PRO A 552 -14.16 5.94 -46.18
C PRO A 552 -14.65 7.26 -45.60
N ALA A 553 -14.18 8.39 -46.15
CA ALA A 553 -14.48 9.74 -45.63
C ALA A 553 -15.97 10.12 -45.69
N ASP A 554 -16.78 9.43 -46.48
CA ASP A 554 -18.24 9.61 -46.61
C ASP A 554 -19.05 8.75 -45.61
N GLN A 555 -18.38 7.96 -44.76
CA GLN A 555 -19.00 7.07 -43.79
C GLN A 555 -18.68 7.51 -42.36
N ALA A 556 -19.66 7.37 -41.47
CA ALA A 556 -19.46 7.54 -40.03
C ALA A 556 -18.42 6.54 -39.50
N LEU A 557 -17.64 7.00 -38.53
CA LEU A 557 -16.55 6.23 -37.93
C LEU A 557 -17.09 5.03 -37.14
N LEU A 558 -16.43 3.87 -37.22
CA LEU A 558 -16.79 2.70 -36.41
C LEU A 558 -16.55 2.93 -34.92
N SER A 559 -15.56 3.76 -34.57
CA SER A 559 -15.30 4.16 -33.17
C SER A 559 -16.48 4.89 -32.51
N SER A 560 -17.44 5.42 -33.28
CA SER A 560 -18.68 6.01 -32.74
C SER A 560 -19.49 5.00 -31.93
N LEU A 561 -19.47 3.71 -32.28
CA LEU A 561 -20.15 2.63 -31.54
C LEU A 561 -19.57 2.39 -30.15
N VAL A 562 -18.28 2.70 -29.96
CA VAL A 562 -17.62 2.64 -28.65
C VAL A 562 -17.85 3.94 -27.90
N ALA A 563 -17.63 5.07 -28.55
CA ALA A 563 -17.80 6.39 -27.96
C ALA A 563 -19.23 6.64 -27.46
N ALA A 564 -20.26 6.14 -28.15
CA ALA A 564 -21.64 6.25 -27.69
C ALA A 564 -21.98 5.31 -26.52
N GLY A 565 -21.26 4.20 -26.36
CA GLY A 565 -21.50 3.21 -25.30
C GLY A 565 -20.65 3.42 -24.05
N ASP A 566 -19.56 4.19 -24.14
CA ASP A 566 -18.50 4.29 -23.14
C ASP A 566 -18.14 5.76 -22.86
N PRO A 567 -18.47 6.31 -21.67
CA PRO A 567 -18.17 7.70 -21.32
C PRO A 567 -16.68 8.06 -21.43
N ASP A 568 -15.78 7.13 -21.10
CA ASP A 568 -14.33 7.36 -21.14
C ASP A 568 -13.82 7.43 -22.58
N MET A 569 -14.44 6.68 -23.50
CA MET A 569 -14.13 6.76 -24.93
C MET A 569 -14.82 7.93 -25.62
N MET A 570 -15.95 8.42 -25.09
CA MET A 570 -16.62 9.62 -25.61
C MET A 570 -15.74 10.86 -25.51
N THR A 571 -15.09 11.07 -24.35
CA THR A 571 -14.15 12.19 -24.15
C THR A 571 -12.92 12.08 -25.05
N SER A 572 -12.49 10.84 -25.33
CA SER A 572 -11.32 10.53 -26.15
C SER A 572 -11.63 10.48 -27.67
N TYR A 573 -12.90 10.39 -28.06
CA TYR A 573 -13.33 10.34 -29.46
C TYR A 573 -12.89 11.58 -30.24
N ARG A 574 -12.85 12.75 -29.60
CA ARG A 574 -12.35 13.99 -30.22
C ARG A 574 -10.90 13.86 -30.69
N LYS A 575 -10.06 13.14 -29.94
CA LYS A 575 -8.67 12.89 -30.32
C LYS A 575 -8.58 11.96 -31.53
N VAL A 576 -9.44 10.94 -31.59
CA VAL A 576 -9.55 10.03 -32.76
C VAL A 576 -10.01 10.80 -34.01
N ALA A 577 -11.09 11.57 -33.89
CA ALA A 577 -11.63 12.39 -34.98
C ALA A 577 -10.60 13.40 -35.50
N ALA A 578 -9.94 14.14 -34.58
CA ALA A 578 -8.90 15.10 -34.93
C ALA A 578 -7.69 14.43 -35.63
N ALA A 579 -7.27 13.24 -35.19
CA ALA A 579 -6.20 12.48 -35.84
C ALA A 579 -6.55 12.03 -37.27
N LEU A 580 -7.84 11.90 -37.57
CA LEU A 580 -8.37 11.61 -38.91
C LEU A 580 -8.74 12.88 -39.71
N GLY A 581 -8.50 14.07 -39.14
CA GLY A 581 -8.77 15.36 -39.78
C GLY A 581 -10.24 15.78 -39.76
N LEU A 582 -11.06 15.21 -38.89
CA LEU A 582 -12.46 15.56 -38.70
C LEU A 582 -12.62 16.57 -37.56
N ASP A 583 -13.48 17.56 -37.76
CA ASP A 583 -13.81 18.57 -36.75
C ASP A 583 -15.07 18.13 -35.98
N VAL A 584 -15.00 18.17 -34.65
CA VAL A 584 -16.09 17.75 -33.76
C VAL A 584 -16.30 18.77 -32.64
N PRO A 585 -17.54 18.99 -32.20
CA PRO A 585 -17.87 19.98 -31.18
C PRO A 585 -17.13 19.78 -29.87
N ALA A 586 -16.76 20.90 -29.24
CA ALA A 586 -16.15 20.91 -27.92
C ALA A 586 -17.17 20.64 -26.80
N ASP A 587 -18.46 20.89 -27.03
CA ASP A 587 -19.53 20.63 -26.06
C ASP A 587 -19.91 19.13 -26.04
N ASP A 588 -20.15 18.59 -24.85
CA ASP A 588 -20.44 17.16 -24.64
C ASP A 588 -21.88 16.76 -25.00
N ASN A 589 -22.82 17.71 -25.03
CA ASN A 589 -24.19 17.43 -25.49
C ASN A 589 -24.23 17.42 -27.02
N ASP A 590 -23.61 18.42 -27.65
CA ASP A 590 -23.50 18.48 -29.12
C ASP A 590 -22.73 17.26 -29.67
N LEU A 591 -21.68 16.82 -28.97
CA LEU A 591 -20.95 15.60 -29.34
C LEU A 591 -21.83 14.35 -29.23
N ARG A 592 -22.71 14.27 -28.22
CA ARG A 592 -23.63 13.13 -28.08
C ARG A 592 -24.63 13.05 -29.23
N ASP A 593 -25.17 14.20 -29.67
CA ASP A 593 -26.09 14.23 -30.80
C ASP A 593 -25.42 13.77 -32.11
N ILE A 594 -24.16 14.16 -32.33
CA ILE A 594 -23.36 13.68 -33.47
C ILE A 594 -23.08 12.18 -33.35
N LEU A 595 -22.65 11.71 -32.19
CA LEU A 595 -22.39 10.28 -31.97
C LEU A 595 -23.66 9.44 -32.19
N GLU A 596 -24.83 9.92 -31.76
CA GLU A 596 -26.10 9.23 -32.03
C GLU A 596 -26.40 9.16 -33.53
N ALA A 597 -26.20 10.25 -34.27
CA ALA A 597 -26.37 10.27 -35.72
C ALA A 597 -25.38 9.32 -36.44
N ASP A 598 -24.11 9.34 -36.04
CA ASP A 598 -23.05 8.48 -36.58
C ASP A 598 -23.34 7.01 -36.30
N VAL A 599 -23.76 6.66 -35.08
CA VAL A 599 -24.17 5.30 -34.72
C VAL A 599 -25.33 4.83 -35.61
N GLN A 600 -26.33 5.70 -35.84
CA GLN A 600 -27.44 5.37 -36.75
C GLN A 600 -26.95 5.14 -38.19
N GLN A 601 -26.02 5.96 -38.69
CA GLN A 601 -25.46 5.80 -40.03
C GLN A 601 -24.64 4.50 -40.15
N VAL A 602 -23.80 4.20 -39.17
CA VAL A 602 -23.04 2.94 -39.08
C VAL A 602 -24.00 1.75 -39.07
N HIS A 603 -25.02 1.78 -38.21
CA HIS A 603 -26.04 0.74 -38.15
C HIS A 603 -26.76 0.55 -39.49
N GLN A 604 -27.19 1.63 -40.15
CA GLN A 604 -27.84 1.55 -41.45
C GLN A 604 -26.93 0.97 -42.54
N HIS A 605 -25.65 1.35 -42.54
CA HIS A 605 -24.66 0.86 -43.50
C HIS A 605 -24.44 -0.66 -43.34
N TRP A 606 -24.17 -1.11 -42.12
CA TRP A 606 -23.87 -2.51 -41.82
C TRP A 606 -25.11 -3.42 -41.76
N ARG A 607 -26.32 -2.86 -41.78
CA ARG A 607 -27.57 -3.62 -41.97
C ARG A 607 -27.75 -4.07 -43.43
N ARG A 608 -27.15 -3.36 -44.39
CA ARG A 608 -27.30 -3.61 -45.85
C ARG A 608 -26.16 -4.45 -46.45
N GLN A 609 -25.08 -4.66 -45.70
CA GLN A 609 -23.97 -5.55 -46.05
C GLN A 609 -24.14 -6.91 -45.39
#